data_AF-A0A6C0B9R7-F1
#
_entry.id   AF-A0A6C0B9R7-F1
#
_cell.length_a   1.000
_cell.length_b   1.000
_cell.length_c   1.000
_cell.angle_alpha   90.00
_cell.angle_beta   90.00
_cell.angle_gamma   90.00
#
_symmetry.space_group_name_H-M   'P 1'
#
loop_
_entity.id
_entity.type
_entity.pdbx_description
1 polymer ?
#
loop_
_entity_poly.entity_id
_entity_poly.type
_entity_poly.pdbx_seq_one_letter_code
_entity_poly.pdbx_strand_id
1 'polypeptide(L)'
;MDYATKTRAELITLCKEQNKKGYSSMKKDEIIQLLQQNEPIITPQFANTTEITVADFFCGAGGFSEGFYQQGFDVVFGLDCWKPAHTTHEHNHPHCKTVCMNILDIQTNQIDSIVPDTDIIIGSPPCVSFSNSNVSGKADKTLGVQLIHQYLKIVLYKQSKPNSRLKYWIMENVPNSLEFIQDKYTAAELGLDPSLPDLIIPYKNILVASDYGSPQGRKRAIVGNYILPELTNLPPTHMNIILDALGPPLQKELNKIKDPSFPITLDKNEVTDHFYDSEIPKEWADKAKRLKIDHGFMGKMDFPDRVDRLCRTIMATESYCSRESILFQKENSTSYRAPTIRELACLMGFPIDYQFIGTNSNSKHKQIGNAVCVHLSMALANAIKRDMNLVLVKKERVLIKGQVNLNDLTAPLFANYVSSPKKINSKFHVHVPYLKVNQLRVELDNITSDFEHSVFHWRCVLHKGSGKKAMHYQMKNSKLYPIISIHRTFSEMNQWLEELKLHVYDSYLFQQKNCNIEIEENNKNNHYSPTELLQHISSKIKELNIKDEFIEVDELDVAFQCKKNEYPLEIVYSLYILNDIVDQL
;
A
#
# COMPACT_ATOMS: atom_id res chain seq x y z
N MET A 1 -7.42 -37.88 -18.05
CA MET A 1 -6.49 -38.49 -19.03
C MET A 1 -7.23 -39.59 -19.77
N ASP A 2 -7.02 -39.73 -21.07
CA ASP A 2 -7.52 -40.89 -21.81
C ASP A 2 -6.56 -42.08 -21.61
N TYR A 3 -6.95 -42.99 -20.72
CA TYR A 3 -6.15 -44.19 -20.40
C TYR A 3 -6.38 -45.33 -21.39
N ALA A 4 -7.42 -45.27 -22.24
CA ALA A 4 -7.80 -46.36 -23.13
C ALA A 4 -6.76 -46.58 -24.26
N THR A 5 -6.14 -45.49 -24.71
CA THR A 5 -5.14 -45.46 -25.77
C THR A 5 -3.74 -45.92 -25.32
N LYS A 6 -3.50 -46.06 -24.02
CA LYS A 6 -2.19 -46.46 -23.47
C LYS A 6 -2.00 -47.98 -23.44
N THR A 7 -0.76 -48.42 -23.60
CA THR A 7 -0.35 -49.82 -23.43
C THR A 7 -0.33 -50.22 -21.96
N ARG A 8 -0.41 -51.54 -21.67
CA ARG A 8 -0.34 -52.05 -20.29
C ARG A 8 0.94 -51.64 -19.55
N ALA A 9 2.07 -51.56 -20.26
CA ALA A 9 3.34 -51.12 -19.69
C ALA A 9 3.30 -49.64 -19.26
N GLU A 10 2.76 -48.76 -20.09
CA GLU A 10 2.60 -47.33 -19.77
C GLU A 10 1.65 -47.10 -18.59
N LEU A 11 0.58 -47.90 -18.48
CA LEU A 11 -0.35 -47.84 -17.35
C LEU A 11 0.31 -48.30 -16.04
N ILE A 12 1.20 -49.30 -16.08
CA ILE A 12 1.98 -49.72 -14.91
C ILE A 12 2.92 -48.60 -14.44
N THR A 13 3.55 -47.87 -15.37
CA THR A 13 4.38 -46.72 -15.03
C THR A 13 3.56 -45.62 -14.34
N LEU A 14 2.37 -45.30 -14.86
CA LEU A 14 1.44 -44.36 -14.23
C LEU A 14 1.03 -44.80 -12.81
N CYS A 15 0.78 -46.10 -12.60
CA CYS A 15 0.48 -46.62 -11.25
C CYS A 15 1.64 -46.43 -10.27
N LYS A 16 2.90 -46.54 -10.73
CA LYS A 16 4.09 -46.26 -9.91
C LYS A 16 4.19 -44.79 -9.57
N GLU A 17 3.97 -43.90 -10.54
CA GLU A 17 3.97 -42.45 -10.34
C GLU A 17 2.88 -42.01 -9.35
N GLN A 18 1.72 -42.68 -9.34
CA GLN A 18 0.61 -42.42 -8.42
C GLN A 18 0.64 -43.25 -7.12
N ASN A 19 1.76 -43.94 -6.79
CA ASN A 19 1.91 -44.77 -5.59
C ASN A 19 0.80 -45.84 -5.38
N LYS A 20 0.13 -46.30 -6.44
CA LYS A 20 -0.87 -47.37 -6.35
C LYS A 20 -0.15 -48.72 -6.12
N LYS A 21 -0.79 -49.70 -5.47
CA LYS A 21 -0.22 -51.05 -5.24
C LYS A 21 -1.15 -52.13 -5.82
N GLY A 22 -0.64 -53.35 -6.03
CA GLY A 22 -1.45 -54.50 -6.46
C GLY A 22 -1.71 -54.62 -7.97
N TYR A 23 -1.12 -53.76 -8.81
CA TYR A 23 -1.35 -53.73 -10.26
C TYR A 23 -0.59 -54.80 -11.07
N SER A 24 0.42 -55.46 -10.48
CA SER A 24 1.36 -56.33 -11.22
C SER A 24 0.70 -57.52 -11.92
N SER A 25 -0.35 -58.08 -11.31
CA SER A 25 -1.13 -59.22 -11.81
C SER A 25 -2.39 -58.81 -12.57
N MET A 26 -2.72 -57.52 -12.63
CA MET A 26 -3.97 -57.03 -13.23
C MET A 26 -3.89 -56.96 -14.77
N LYS A 27 -5.02 -57.22 -15.43
CA LYS A 27 -5.18 -57.02 -16.88
C LYS A 27 -5.26 -55.52 -17.21
N LYS A 28 -5.06 -55.16 -18.48
CA LYS A 28 -5.01 -53.75 -18.93
C LYS A 28 -6.25 -52.97 -18.46
N ASP A 29 -7.43 -53.54 -18.61
CA ASP A 29 -8.70 -52.87 -18.28
C ASP A 29 -8.88 -52.67 -16.76
N GLU A 30 -8.38 -53.61 -15.96
CA GLU A 30 -8.37 -53.51 -14.49
C GLU A 30 -7.40 -52.43 -14.01
N ILE A 31 -6.25 -52.27 -14.68
CA ILE A 31 -5.29 -51.20 -14.38
C ILE A 31 -5.87 -49.83 -14.77
N ILE A 32 -6.60 -49.74 -15.88
CA ILE A 32 -7.33 -48.52 -16.27
C ILE A 32 -8.34 -48.15 -15.19
N GLN A 33 -9.13 -49.12 -14.69
CA GLN A 33 -10.06 -48.87 -13.58
C GLN A 33 -9.34 -48.43 -12.30
N LEU A 34 -8.21 -49.05 -11.95
CA LEU A 34 -7.40 -48.67 -10.78
C LEU A 34 -6.86 -47.23 -10.89
N LEU A 35 -6.46 -46.79 -12.08
CA LEU A 35 -6.00 -45.43 -12.37
C LEU A 35 -7.14 -44.41 -12.48
N GLN A 36 -8.38 -44.88 -12.72
CA GLN A 36 -9.59 -44.06 -12.71
C GLN A 36 -10.21 -43.93 -11.30
N GLN A 37 -9.81 -44.78 -10.35
CA GLN A 37 -10.17 -44.62 -8.94
C GLN A 37 -9.42 -43.40 -8.37
N ASN A 38 -10.10 -42.25 -8.44
CA ASN A 38 -9.78 -41.05 -7.66
C ASN A 38 -9.62 -41.44 -6.17
N GLU A 39 -8.75 -40.72 -5.46
CA GLU A 39 -8.78 -40.67 -3.99
C GLU A 39 -10.24 -40.57 -3.49
N PRO A 40 -10.57 -41.15 -2.33
CA PRO A 40 -11.95 -41.25 -1.88
C PRO A 40 -12.62 -39.88 -1.97
N ILE A 41 -13.57 -39.79 -2.91
CA ILE A 41 -14.58 -38.76 -2.89
C ILE A 41 -15.28 -38.99 -1.56
N ILE A 42 -15.00 -38.15 -0.57
CA ILE A 42 -15.92 -37.92 0.54
C ILE A 42 -17.21 -37.56 -0.17
N THR A 43 -18.11 -38.52 -0.30
CA THR A 43 -19.44 -38.29 -0.81
C THR A 43 -20.06 -37.39 0.23
N PRO A 44 -20.39 -36.12 -0.06
CA PRO A 44 -21.07 -35.30 0.92
C PRO A 44 -22.39 -35.99 1.16
N GLN A 45 -22.60 -36.53 2.36
CA GLN A 45 -23.93 -36.85 2.84
C GLN A 45 -24.76 -35.57 2.68
N PHE A 46 -25.67 -35.59 1.71
CA PHE A 46 -26.65 -34.54 1.41
C PHE A 46 -26.10 -33.10 1.55
N ALA A 47 -25.34 -32.63 0.55
CA ALA A 47 -25.01 -31.21 0.48
C ALA A 47 -26.31 -30.40 0.33
N ASN A 48 -26.68 -29.64 1.37
CA ASN A 48 -27.76 -28.67 1.27
C ASN A 48 -27.38 -27.62 0.23
N THR A 49 -28.14 -27.54 -0.87
CA THR A 49 -28.02 -26.52 -1.92
C THR A 49 -28.60 -25.17 -1.51
N THR A 50 -28.53 -24.83 -0.21
CA THR A 50 -29.08 -23.58 0.33
C THR A 50 -28.18 -22.42 -0.04
N GLU A 51 -28.74 -21.39 -0.69
CA GLU A 51 -28.05 -20.12 -0.88
C GLU A 51 -27.77 -19.47 0.48
N ILE A 52 -26.50 -19.21 0.75
CA ILE A 52 -26.05 -18.50 1.96
C ILE A 52 -25.84 -17.04 1.62
N THR A 53 -26.56 -16.17 2.31
CA THR A 53 -26.63 -14.74 1.99
C THR A 53 -25.68 -13.92 2.85
N VAL A 54 -25.09 -12.89 2.22
CA VAL A 54 -24.08 -12.01 2.83
C VAL A 54 -24.50 -10.55 2.70
N ALA A 55 -24.37 -9.79 3.78
CA ALA A 55 -24.45 -8.34 3.80
C ALA A 55 -23.06 -7.73 4.06
N ASP A 56 -22.60 -6.80 3.20
CA ASP A 56 -21.32 -6.11 3.32
C ASP A 56 -21.49 -4.64 3.70
N PHE A 57 -20.98 -4.25 4.87
CA PHE A 57 -20.98 -2.87 5.37
C PHE A 57 -19.63 -2.21 5.16
N PHE A 58 -19.63 -0.94 4.77
CA PHE A 58 -18.43 -0.26 4.28
C PHE A 58 -17.82 -1.04 3.10
N CYS A 59 -18.70 -1.52 2.21
CA CYS A 59 -18.35 -2.49 1.18
C CYS A 59 -17.29 -1.95 0.20
N GLY A 60 -17.08 -0.63 0.16
CA GLY A 60 -16.12 0.01 -0.72
C GLY A 60 -16.37 -0.41 -2.17
N ALA A 61 -15.29 -0.68 -2.89
CA ALA A 61 -15.35 -1.23 -4.24
C ALA A 61 -15.48 -2.76 -4.27
N GLY A 62 -15.95 -3.40 -3.18
CA GLY A 62 -16.33 -4.81 -3.16
C GLY A 62 -15.21 -5.82 -2.95
N GLY A 63 -14.05 -5.44 -2.40
CA GLY A 63 -12.97 -6.41 -2.14
C GLY A 63 -13.36 -7.51 -1.13
N PHE A 64 -14.17 -7.17 -0.12
CA PHE A 64 -14.67 -8.15 0.85
C PHE A 64 -15.78 -9.00 0.22
N SER A 65 -16.81 -8.38 -0.36
CA SER A 65 -17.85 -9.04 -1.19
C SER A 65 -17.29 -10.02 -2.21
N GLU A 66 -16.29 -9.61 -2.99
CA GLU A 66 -15.74 -10.37 -4.10
C GLU A 66 -15.17 -11.72 -3.64
N GLY A 67 -14.50 -11.77 -2.49
CA GLY A 67 -13.97 -13.05 -1.99
C GLY A 67 -15.06 -14.03 -1.56
N PHE A 68 -16.16 -13.55 -0.97
CA PHE A 68 -17.34 -14.39 -0.67
C PHE A 68 -18.05 -14.84 -1.95
N TYR A 69 -18.24 -13.93 -2.90
CA TYR A 69 -18.83 -14.22 -4.21
C TYR A 69 -18.03 -15.31 -4.95
N GLN A 70 -16.70 -15.23 -4.96
CA GLN A 70 -15.83 -16.23 -5.58
C GLN A 70 -15.93 -17.62 -4.93
N GLN A 71 -16.37 -17.72 -3.67
CA GLN A 71 -16.63 -18.99 -2.97
C GLN A 71 -18.08 -19.52 -3.15
N GLY A 72 -18.92 -18.77 -3.86
CA GLY A 72 -20.31 -19.14 -4.18
C GLY A 72 -21.36 -18.60 -3.19
N PHE A 73 -20.98 -17.71 -2.29
CA PHE A 73 -21.95 -17.03 -1.42
C PHE A 73 -22.73 -15.97 -2.19
N ASP A 74 -23.97 -15.71 -1.75
CA ASP A 74 -24.85 -14.74 -2.38
C ASP A 74 -24.74 -13.39 -1.65
N VAL A 75 -24.00 -12.45 -2.24
CA VAL A 75 -23.89 -11.09 -1.71
C VAL A 75 -25.15 -10.33 -2.09
N VAL A 76 -26.06 -10.13 -1.13
CA VAL A 76 -27.41 -9.58 -1.38
C VAL A 76 -27.55 -8.12 -0.96
N PHE A 77 -26.65 -7.64 -0.10
CA PHE A 77 -26.67 -6.27 0.40
C PHE A 77 -25.27 -5.69 0.53
N GLY A 78 -25.10 -4.45 0.10
CA GLY A 78 -23.88 -3.67 0.23
C GLY A 78 -24.21 -2.27 0.71
N LEU A 79 -23.43 -1.71 1.64
CA LEU A 79 -23.60 -0.33 2.11
C LEU A 79 -22.27 0.41 2.12
N ASP A 80 -22.21 1.55 1.47
CA ASP A 80 -21.06 2.47 1.52
C ASP A 80 -21.53 3.92 1.34
N CYS A 81 -20.83 4.90 1.92
CA CYS A 81 -21.17 6.31 1.77
C CYS A 81 -20.46 7.00 0.60
N TRP A 82 -19.43 6.37 0.03
CA TRP A 82 -18.61 6.94 -1.03
C TRP A 82 -19.14 6.52 -2.41
N LYS A 83 -19.82 7.46 -3.09
CA LYS A 83 -20.53 7.19 -4.34
C LYS A 83 -19.72 6.46 -5.44
N PRO A 84 -18.44 6.78 -5.71
CA PRO A 84 -17.61 6.03 -6.65
C PRO A 84 -17.45 4.55 -6.27
N ALA A 85 -17.16 4.26 -4.99
CA ALA A 85 -17.07 2.88 -4.49
C ALA A 85 -18.42 2.16 -4.58
N HIS A 86 -19.50 2.80 -4.13
CA HIS A 86 -20.89 2.31 -4.31
C HIS A 86 -21.15 1.90 -5.76
N THR A 87 -20.81 2.77 -6.72
CA THR A 87 -21.10 2.55 -8.14
C THR A 87 -20.28 1.37 -8.68
N THR A 88 -19.03 1.23 -8.25
CA THR A 88 -18.20 0.07 -8.58
C THR A 88 -18.73 -1.22 -7.98
N HIS A 89 -19.16 -1.21 -6.72
CA HIS A 89 -19.74 -2.38 -6.09
C HIS A 89 -21.01 -2.83 -6.82
N GLU A 90 -21.95 -1.91 -7.05
CA GLU A 90 -23.20 -2.16 -7.77
C GLU A 90 -22.95 -2.72 -9.18
N HIS A 91 -21.93 -2.19 -9.87
CA HIS A 91 -21.57 -2.66 -11.21
C HIS A 91 -21.08 -4.12 -11.23
N ASN A 92 -20.24 -4.51 -10.27
CA ASN A 92 -19.65 -5.85 -10.23
C ASN A 92 -20.54 -6.88 -9.52
N HIS A 93 -21.53 -6.41 -8.77
CA HIS A 93 -22.52 -7.21 -8.04
C HIS A 93 -23.95 -6.74 -8.37
N PRO A 94 -24.41 -6.86 -9.64
CA PRO A 94 -25.69 -6.26 -10.08
C PRO A 94 -26.93 -6.87 -9.43
N HIS A 95 -26.82 -8.06 -8.83
CA HIS A 95 -27.90 -8.69 -8.05
C HIS A 95 -27.94 -8.24 -6.58
N CYS A 96 -26.90 -7.54 -6.12
CA CYS A 96 -26.81 -7.03 -4.76
C CYS A 96 -27.51 -5.67 -4.66
N LYS A 97 -28.40 -5.50 -3.67
CA LYS A 97 -28.94 -4.19 -3.31
C LYS A 97 -27.83 -3.36 -2.67
N THR A 98 -27.21 -2.46 -3.44
CA THR A 98 -26.13 -1.59 -2.96
C THR A 98 -26.68 -0.22 -2.58
N VAL A 99 -26.56 0.17 -1.32
CA VAL A 99 -27.11 1.41 -0.75
C VAL A 99 -26.00 2.43 -0.54
N CYS A 100 -26.16 3.63 -1.12
CA CYS A 100 -25.24 4.76 -0.91
C CYS A 100 -25.69 5.58 0.30
N MET A 101 -25.18 5.27 1.50
CA MET A 101 -25.63 5.89 2.76
C MET A 101 -24.52 5.87 3.82
N ASN A 102 -24.50 6.88 4.70
CA ASN A 102 -23.67 6.82 5.90
C ASN A 102 -24.34 5.92 6.95
N ILE A 103 -23.63 4.89 7.39
CA ILE A 103 -24.15 3.91 8.36
C ILE A 103 -24.62 4.56 9.68
N LEU A 104 -24.03 5.70 10.07
CA LEU A 104 -24.40 6.45 11.27
C LEU A 104 -25.80 7.07 11.18
N ASP A 105 -26.33 7.23 9.97
CA ASP A 105 -27.67 7.78 9.76
C ASP A 105 -28.76 6.72 10.02
N ILE A 106 -28.40 5.43 10.09
CA ILE A 106 -29.34 4.33 10.33
C ILE A 106 -29.80 4.34 11.80
N GLN A 107 -31.05 4.72 12.02
CA GLN A 107 -31.69 4.61 13.33
C GLN A 107 -32.09 3.17 13.62
N THR A 108 -32.18 2.80 14.91
CA THR A 108 -32.49 1.42 15.33
C THR A 108 -33.79 0.90 14.71
N ASN A 109 -34.83 1.73 14.67
CA ASN A 109 -36.13 1.38 14.09
C ASN A 109 -36.15 1.29 12.55
N GLN A 110 -35.07 1.68 11.87
CA GLN A 110 -34.92 1.60 10.41
C GLN A 110 -34.04 0.42 9.97
N ILE A 111 -33.40 -0.29 10.92
CA ILE A 111 -32.47 -1.38 10.58
C ILE A 111 -33.16 -2.44 9.71
N ASP A 112 -34.38 -2.85 10.04
CA ASP A 112 -35.08 -3.91 9.30
C ASP A 112 -35.59 -3.49 7.91
N SER A 113 -35.87 -2.19 7.69
CA SER A 113 -36.30 -1.70 6.38
C SER A 113 -35.14 -1.48 5.42
N ILE A 114 -33.94 -1.22 5.96
CA ILE A 114 -32.74 -0.93 5.17
C ILE A 114 -31.92 -2.21 4.97
N VAL A 115 -31.60 -2.91 6.06
CA VAL A 115 -30.70 -4.07 6.11
C VAL A 115 -31.53 -5.36 6.08
N PRO A 116 -31.38 -6.22 5.07
CA PRO A 116 -32.06 -7.51 5.04
C PRO A 116 -31.49 -8.48 6.08
N ASP A 117 -32.27 -9.49 6.47
CA ASP A 117 -31.77 -10.59 7.29
C ASP A 117 -30.89 -11.52 6.42
N THR A 118 -29.67 -11.79 6.89
CA THR A 118 -28.65 -12.55 6.14
C THR A 118 -27.96 -13.57 7.04
N ASP A 119 -27.36 -14.61 6.46
CA ASP A 119 -26.59 -15.59 7.25
C ASP A 119 -25.26 -15.04 7.74
N ILE A 120 -24.69 -14.08 6.99
CA ILE A 120 -23.36 -13.55 7.26
C ILE A 120 -23.38 -12.02 7.11
N ILE A 121 -22.82 -11.33 8.10
CA ILE A 121 -22.57 -9.89 8.04
C ILE A 121 -21.07 -9.63 8.02
N ILE A 122 -20.55 -9.05 6.94
CA ILE A 122 -19.16 -8.61 6.86
C ILE A 122 -19.09 -7.09 6.88
N GLY A 123 -17.96 -6.53 7.30
CA GLY A 123 -17.71 -5.11 7.09
C GLY A 123 -16.30 -4.63 7.38
N SER A 124 -15.90 -3.53 6.74
CA SER A 124 -14.55 -2.96 6.86
C SER A 124 -14.59 -1.46 7.22
N PRO A 125 -14.92 -1.09 8.48
CA PRO A 125 -15.01 0.31 8.88
C PRO A 125 -13.72 1.09 8.58
N PRO A 126 -13.82 2.35 8.10
CA PRO A 126 -12.65 3.11 7.69
C PRO A 126 -11.74 3.44 8.88
N CYS A 127 -10.44 3.31 8.64
CA CYS A 127 -9.41 3.41 9.66
C CYS A 127 -8.65 4.75 9.67
N VAL A 128 -9.18 5.80 9.01
CA VAL A 128 -8.45 7.07 8.82
C VAL A 128 -7.98 7.68 10.16
N SER A 129 -8.69 7.37 11.24
CA SER A 129 -8.41 7.69 12.64
C SER A 129 -7.34 6.82 13.33
N PHE A 130 -7.16 5.55 12.95
CA PHE A 130 -6.28 4.61 13.68
C PHE A 130 -4.98 4.23 12.92
N SER A 131 -4.82 4.72 11.68
CA SER A 131 -3.61 4.45 10.89
C SER A 131 -2.42 5.32 11.34
N ASN A 132 -1.23 4.72 11.41
CA ASN A 132 0.03 5.43 11.67
C ASN A 132 0.42 6.41 10.53
N SER A 133 -0.25 6.33 9.38
CA SER A 133 0.11 7.05 8.16
C SER A 133 -0.40 8.50 8.13
N ASN A 134 -1.32 8.89 9.01
CA ASN A 134 -1.81 10.27 9.10
C ASN A 134 -1.41 10.92 10.44
N VAL A 135 -0.69 12.05 10.33
CA VAL A 135 -0.45 13.05 11.37
C VAL A 135 -0.06 12.48 12.74
N SER A 136 1.14 11.90 12.86
CA SER A 136 1.83 11.69 14.14
C SER A 136 0.96 11.14 15.31
N GLY A 137 -0.02 10.27 15.02
CA GLY A 137 -0.90 9.67 16.03
C GLY A 137 -1.91 10.62 16.71
N LYS A 138 -2.10 11.85 16.19
CA LYS A 138 -3.01 12.87 16.74
C LYS A 138 -4.36 12.99 16.02
N ALA A 139 -4.68 12.08 15.09
CA ALA A 139 -5.98 12.08 14.43
C ALA A 139 -7.09 11.82 15.46
N ASP A 140 -8.21 12.56 15.36
CA ASP A 140 -9.39 12.33 16.20
C ASP A 140 -9.90 10.91 15.93
N LYS A 141 -9.88 10.08 16.99
CA LYS A 141 -10.26 8.66 16.91
C LYS A 141 -11.74 8.42 17.10
N THR A 142 -12.48 9.44 17.52
CA THR A 142 -13.88 9.36 17.91
C THR A 142 -14.75 8.83 16.78
N LEU A 143 -14.58 9.35 15.56
CA LEU A 143 -15.36 8.91 14.40
C LEU A 143 -15.13 7.43 14.08
N GLY A 144 -13.88 6.98 14.11
CA GLY A 144 -13.55 5.56 13.86
C GLY A 144 -14.22 4.63 14.87
N VAL A 145 -14.23 5.01 16.15
CA VAL A 145 -14.89 4.23 17.21
C VAL A 145 -16.41 4.23 17.01
N GLN A 146 -17.01 5.36 16.67
CA GLN A 146 -18.45 5.47 16.39
C GLN A 146 -18.88 4.56 15.22
N LEU A 147 -18.09 4.50 14.15
CA LEU A 147 -18.39 3.64 13.00
C LEU A 147 -18.30 2.15 13.37
N ILE A 148 -17.33 1.76 14.20
CA ILE A 148 -17.23 0.40 14.75
C ILE A 148 -18.46 0.09 15.61
N HIS A 149 -18.82 0.98 16.55
CA HIS A 149 -19.98 0.78 17.42
C HIS A 149 -21.28 0.64 16.62
N GLN A 150 -21.47 1.46 15.59
CA GLN A 150 -22.66 1.39 14.74
C GLN A 150 -22.74 0.07 13.95
N TYR A 151 -21.61 -0.45 13.47
CA TYR A 151 -21.57 -1.78 12.85
C TYR A 151 -21.92 -2.89 13.86
N LEU A 152 -21.31 -2.87 15.05
CA LEU A 152 -21.57 -3.84 16.11
C LEU A 152 -23.02 -3.77 16.61
N LYS A 153 -23.61 -2.57 16.64
CA LYS A 153 -25.03 -2.36 16.93
C LYS A 153 -25.92 -3.11 15.94
N ILE A 154 -25.66 -2.97 14.64
CA ILE A 154 -26.44 -3.67 13.60
C ILE A 154 -26.28 -5.18 13.73
N VAL A 155 -25.05 -5.66 13.96
CA VAL A 155 -24.77 -7.07 14.21
C VAL A 155 -25.57 -7.59 15.40
N LEU A 156 -25.46 -6.95 16.56
CA LEU A 156 -26.17 -7.39 17.78
C LEU A 156 -27.69 -7.33 17.60
N TYR A 157 -28.21 -6.28 16.95
CA TYR A 157 -29.63 -6.16 16.63
C TYR A 157 -30.09 -7.35 15.78
N LYS A 158 -29.40 -7.64 14.66
CA LYS A 158 -29.75 -8.75 13.77
C LYS A 158 -29.56 -10.12 14.43
N GLN A 159 -28.53 -10.29 15.25
CA GLN A 159 -28.29 -11.52 16.02
C GLN A 159 -29.40 -11.79 17.04
N SER A 160 -29.92 -10.75 17.68
CA SER A 160 -30.90 -10.86 18.77
C SER A 160 -32.36 -10.98 18.30
N LYS A 161 -32.62 -10.90 16.99
CA LYS A 161 -33.97 -11.04 16.44
C LYS A 161 -34.54 -12.44 16.68
N PRO A 162 -35.85 -12.56 16.96
CA PRO A 162 -36.53 -13.84 16.91
C PRO A 162 -36.34 -14.50 15.54
N ASN A 163 -35.93 -15.77 15.52
CA ASN A 163 -35.62 -16.53 14.29
C ASN A 163 -34.51 -15.89 13.44
N SER A 164 -33.54 -15.20 14.06
CA SER A 164 -32.36 -14.72 13.35
C SER A 164 -31.67 -15.87 12.60
N ARG A 165 -31.36 -15.64 11.32
CA ARG A 165 -30.54 -16.55 10.50
C ARG A 165 -29.06 -16.21 10.53
N LEU A 166 -28.65 -15.16 11.26
CA LEU A 166 -27.26 -14.72 11.32
C LEU A 166 -26.43 -15.78 12.04
N LYS A 167 -25.44 -16.33 11.32
CA LYS A 167 -24.54 -17.39 11.80
C LYS A 167 -23.16 -16.85 12.08
N TYR A 168 -22.63 -16.01 11.18
CA TYR A 168 -21.29 -15.43 11.30
C TYR A 168 -21.31 -13.93 11.05
N TRP A 169 -20.39 -13.21 11.65
CA TRP A 169 -20.08 -11.83 11.34
C TRP A 169 -18.59 -11.59 11.43
N ILE A 170 -18.08 -10.74 10.54
CA ILE A 170 -16.66 -10.48 10.38
C ILE A 170 -16.43 -8.99 10.17
N MET A 171 -15.65 -8.38 11.05
CA MET A 171 -15.13 -7.04 10.89
C MET A 171 -13.65 -7.09 10.49
N GLU A 172 -13.32 -6.46 9.37
CA GLU A 172 -11.93 -6.20 8.96
C GLU A 172 -11.52 -4.77 9.36
N ASN A 173 -10.27 -4.61 9.78
CA ASN A 173 -9.67 -3.31 10.03
C ASN A 173 -8.12 -3.39 10.03
N VAL A 174 -7.40 -2.29 10.28
CA VAL A 174 -5.93 -2.32 10.42
C VAL A 174 -5.51 -2.91 11.78
N PRO A 175 -4.29 -3.44 11.92
CA PRO A 175 -3.81 -4.04 13.18
C PRO A 175 -3.98 -3.18 14.43
N ASN A 176 -3.67 -1.88 14.36
CA ASN A 176 -3.75 -0.96 15.51
C ASN A 176 -5.19 -0.72 16.01
N SER A 177 -6.21 -1.06 15.21
CA SER A 177 -7.61 -0.91 15.64
C SER A 177 -7.97 -1.84 16.81
N LEU A 178 -7.24 -2.94 17.00
CA LEU A 178 -7.50 -3.92 18.06
C LEU A 178 -7.43 -3.30 19.47
N GLU A 179 -6.64 -2.23 19.65
CA GLU A 179 -6.57 -1.48 20.93
C GLU A 179 -7.90 -0.80 21.30
N PHE A 180 -8.79 -0.60 20.33
CA PHE A 180 -10.08 0.10 20.50
C PHE A 180 -11.28 -0.85 20.50
N ILE A 181 -11.04 -2.16 20.37
CA ILE A 181 -12.07 -3.17 20.27
C ILE A 181 -12.11 -3.97 21.56
N GLN A 182 -13.22 -3.88 22.29
CA GLN A 182 -13.45 -4.61 23.55
C GLN A 182 -13.73 -6.09 23.29
N ASP A 183 -13.56 -6.96 24.28
CA ASP A 183 -13.90 -8.39 24.14
C ASP A 183 -15.42 -8.63 24.17
N LYS A 184 -16.16 -7.63 24.66
CA LYS A 184 -17.59 -7.67 24.87
C LYS A 184 -18.15 -6.25 24.79
N TYR A 185 -19.37 -6.13 24.27
CA TYR A 185 -20.14 -4.89 24.27
C TYR A 185 -21.54 -5.17 24.80
N THR A 186 -21.99 -4.37 25.76
CA THR A 186 -23.38 -4.45 26.24
C THR A 186 -24.35 -3.84 25.24
N ALA A 187 -25.60 -4.30 25.26
CA ALA A 187 -26.64 -3.72 24.42
C ALA A 187 -26.82 -2.21 24.68
N ALA A 188 -26.69 -1.78 25.94
CA ALA A 188 -26.76 -0.36 26.33
C ALA A 188 -25.63 0.49 25.73
N GLU A 189 -24.38 -0.02 25.73
CA GLU A 189 -23.23 0.67 25.11
C GLU A 189 -23.40 0.85 23.58
N LEU A 190 -24.14 -0.06 22.95
CA LEU A 190 -24.48 0.00 21.53
C LEU A 190 -25.79 0.75 21.25
N GLY A 191 -26.42 1.34 22.27
CA GLY A 191 -27.68 2.08 22.13
C GLY A 191 -28.87 1.21 21.73
N LEU A 192 -28.92 -0.02 22.24
CA LEU A 192 -30.03 -0.98 22.12
C LEU A 192 -30.68 -1.22 23.48
N ASP A 193 -31.80 -1.95 23.47
CA ASP A 193 -32.51 -2.36 24.69
C ASP A 193 -31.57 -3.14 25.63
N PRO A 194 -31.33 -2.67 26.87
CA PRO A 194 -30.45 -3.33 27.83
C PRO A 194 -30.85 -4.76 28.22
N SER A 195 -32.07 -5.20 27.91
CA SER A 195 -32.51 -6.59 28.11
C SER A 195 -31.96 -7.58 27.08
N LEU A 196 -31.43 -7.08 25.96
CA LEU A 196 -30.76 -7.91 24.96
C LEU A 196 -29.45 -8.49 25.51
N PRO A 197 -29.03 -9.68 25.05
CA PRO A 197 -27.75 -10.23 25.43
C PRO A 197 -26.60 -9.33 24.96
N ASP A 198 -25.48 -9.44 25.64
CA ASP A 198 -24.26 -8.73 25.26
C ASP A 198 -23.64 -9.35 24.00
N LEU A 199 -23.03 -8.52 23.15
CA LEU A 199 -22.26 -8.99 22.01
C LEU A 199 -20.88 -9.45 22.47
N ILE A 200 -20.63 -10.76 22.42
CA ILE A 200 -19.33 -11.36 22.70
C ILE A 200 -18.49 -11.41 21.42
N ILE A 201 -17.21 -11.03 21.51
CA ILE A 201 -16.25 -11.09 20.41
C ILE A 201 -15.28 -12.25 20.66
N PRO A 202 -15.52 -13.44 20.08
CA PRO A 202 -14.72 -14.63 20.40
C PRO A 202 -13.33 -14.62 19.74
N TYR A 203 -13.15 -13.95 18.60
CA TYR A 203 -11.89 -13.97 17.85
C TYR A 203 -11.41 -12.56 17.48
N LYS A 204 -10.12 -12.33 17.68
CA LYS A 204 -9.37 -11.13 17.29
C LYS A 204 -7.98 -11.54 16.80
N ASN A 205 -7.78 -11.59 15.48
CA ASN A 205 -6.53 -12.06 14.90
C ASN A 205 -5.93 -11.04 13.94
N ILE A 206 -4.60 -11.02 13.82
CA ILE A 206 -3.90 -10.31 12.76
C ILE A 206 -3.54 -11.32 11.68
N LEU A 207 -4.16 -11.19 10.51
CA LEU A 207 -3.93 -12.05 9.36
C LEU A 207 -3.08 -11.31 8.31
N VAL A 208 -2.22 -12.05 7.59
CA VAL A 208 -1.43 -11.50 6.48
C VAL A 208 -1.97 -12.07 5.17
N ALA A 209 -2.39 -11.20 4.25
CA ALA A 209 -3.03 -11.62 3.01
C ALA A 209 -2.16 -12.59 2.17
N SER A 210 -0.84 -12.46 2.23
CA SER A 210 0.10 -13.33 1.53
C SER A 210 0.05 -14.79 1.99
N ASP A 211 -0.34 -15.05 3.24
CA ASP A 211 -0.47 -16.42 3.75
C ASP A 211 -1.67 -17.17 3.12
N TYR A 212 -2.53 -16.41 2.44
CA TYR A 212 -3.74 -16.88 1.78
C TYR A 212 -3.68 -16.76 0.25
N GLY A 213 -2.47 -16.60 -0.32
CA GLY A 213 -2.23 -16.58 -1.76
C GLY A 213 -2.22 -15.19 -2.41
N SER A 214 -2.45 -14.12 -1.64
CA SER A 214 -2.34 -12.74 -2.18
C SER A 214 -0.88 -12.41 -2.52
N PRO A 215 -0.62 -11.67 -3.62
CA PRO A 215 0.72 -11.21 -3.94
C PRO A 215 1.19 -10.02 -3.08
N GLN A 216 0.50 -9.72 -1.99
CA GLN A 216 0.75 -8.57 -1.12
C GLN A 216 0.95 -8.98 0.34
N GLY A 217 2.03 -8.48 0.96
CA GLY A 217 2.31 -8.61 2.39
C GLY A 217 1.44 -7.68 3.26
N ARG A 218 0.11 -7.72 3.10
CA ARG A 218 -0.85 -6.82 3.76
C ARG A 218 -1.36 -7.43 5.07
N LYS A 219 -1.07 -6.79 6.21
CA LYS A 219 -1.57 -7.20 7.53
C LYS A 219 -2.92 -6.55 7.85
N ARG A 220 -3.88 -7.33 8.39
CA ARG A 220 -5.21 -6.86 8.79
C ARG A 220 -5.68 -7.51 10.08
N ALA A 221 -6.37 -6.72 10.91
CA ALA A 221 -7.11 -7.19 12.05
C ALA A 221 -8.45 -7.75 11.57
N ILE A 222 -8.76 -9.00 11.93
CA ILE A 222 -10.02 -9.66 11.65
C ILE A 222 -10.66 -10.01 12.99
N VAL A 223 -11.91 -9.58 13.16
CA VAL A 223 -12.63 -9.64 14.43
C VAL A 223 -14.05 -10.15 14.20
N GLY A 224 -14.56 -11.01 15.08
CA GLY A 224 -15.96 -11.40 15.10
C GLY A 224 -16.21 -12.85 15.48
N ASN A 225 -17.39 -13.37 15.17
CA ASN A 225 -17.67 -14.81 15.27
C ASN A 225 -17.46 -15.46 13.90
N TYR A 226 -16.21 -15.81 13.61
CA TYR A 226 -15.83 -16.40 12.34
C TYR A 226 -14.89 -17.59 12.56
N ILE A 227 -14.67 -18.36 11.51
CA ILE A 227 -13.75 -19.49 11.54
C ILE A 227 -12.38 -19.02 11.06
N LEU A 228 -11.35 -19.24 11.88
CA LEU A 228 -9.98 -18.91 11.52
C LEU A 228 -9.59 -19.72 10.27
N PRO A 229 -9.22 -19.06 9.15
CA PRO A 229 -8.88 -19.78 7.93
C PRO A 229 -7.50 -20.43 8.04
N GLU A 230 -7.38 -21.63 7.48
CA GLU A 230 -6.11 -22.34 7.35
C GLU A 230 -5.17 -21.60 6.40
N LEU A 231 -3.88 -21.63 6.72
CA LEU A 231 -2.84 -21.12 5.83
C LEU A 231 -2.80 -21.99 4.57
N THR A 232 -2.60 -21.36 3.42
CA THR A 232 -2.49 -22.10 2.15
C THR A 232 -1.22 -22.96 2.09
N ASN A 233 -0.17 -22.56 2.85
CA ASN A 233 1.18 -23.14 2.81
C ASN A 233 1.80 -23.16 1.39
N LEU A 234 1.27 -22.32 0.49
CA LEU A 234 1.79 -22.14 -0.85
C LEU A 234 2.98 -21.18 -0.83
N PRO A 235 3.93 -21.30 -1.79
CA PRO A 235 4.94 -20.28 -2.00
C PRO A 235 4.30 -18.90 -2.23
N PRO A 236 4.91 -17.81 -1.74
CA PRO A 236 4.40 -16.46 -1.95
C PRO A 236 4.26 -16.12 -3.43
N THR A 237 3.12 -15.57 -3.83
CA THR A 237 2.92 -15.05 -5.19
C THR A 237 3.68 -13.73 -5.33
N HIS A 238 4.79 -13.72 -6.06
CA HIS A 238 5.57 -12.49 -6.26
C HIS A 238 4.93 -11.57 -7.32
N MET A 239 5.29 -10.29 -7.32
CA MET A 239 4.72 -9.30 -8.24
C MET A 239 4.93 -9.67 -9.72
N ASN A 240 6.09 -10.21 -10.07
CA ASN A 240 6.39 -10.63 -11.43
C ASN A 240 5.36 -11.60 -12.01
N ILE A 241 4.81 -12.53 -11.22
CA ILE A 241 3.76 -13.45 -11.69
C ILE A 241 2.54 -12.68 -12.22
N ILE A 242 2.16 -11.60 -11.53
CA ILE A 242 1.03 -10.75 -11.93
C ILE A 242 1.39 -9.90 -13.16
N LEU A 243 2.58 -9.28 -13.14
CA LEU A 243 3.03 -8.41 -14.22
C LEU A 243 3.25 -9.19 -15.52
N ASP A 244 3.83 -10.39 -15.44
CA ASP A 244 4.08 -11.27 -16.59
C ASP A 244 2.76 -11.79 -17.19
N ALA A 245 1.76 -12.08 -16.34
CA ALA A 245 0.44 -12.53 -16.81
C ALA A 245 -0.33 -11.44 -17.57
N LEU A 246 -0.25 -10.19 -17.12
CA LEU A 246 -0.87 -9.04 -17.78
C LEU A 246 -0.07 -8.57 -19.01
N GLY A 247 1.25 -8.67 -18.92
CA GLY A 247 2.21 -8.17 -19.91
C GLY A 247 2.53 -6.68 -19.72
N PRO A 248 3.49 -6.17 -20.51
CA PRO A 248 3.81 -4.74 -20.57
C PRO A 248 2.63 -3.87 -21.02
N PRO A 249 2.33 -2.74 -20.33
CA PRO A 249 1.22 -1.84 -20.66
C PRO A 249 1.24 -1.30 -22.11
N LEU A 250 2.42 -1.14 -22.71
CA LEU A 250 2.58 -0.54 -24.04
C LEU A 250 2.83 -1.57 -25.16
N GLN A 251 2.84 -2.87 -24.84
CA GLN A 251 3.01 -3.90 -25.88
C GLN A 251 1.76 -3.92 -26.77
N LYS A 252 1.94 -4.06 -28.09
CA LYS A 252 0.85 -3.96 -29.08
C LYS A 252 0.28 -5.31 -29.56
N GLU A 253 0.97 -6.42 -29.31
CA GLU A 253 0.56 -7.75 -29.78
C GLU A 253 -0.82 -8.16 -29.23
N LEU A 254 -1.61 -8.83 -30.09
CA LEU A 254 -2.97 -9.30 -29.81
C LEU A 254 -2.90 -10.71 -29.21
N ASN A 255 -2.74 -10.80 -27.89
CA ASN A 255 -2.72 -12.06 -27.17
C ASN A 255 -3.90 -12.16 -26.20
N LYS A 256 -4.35 -13.38 -25.91
CA LYS A 256 -5.27 -13.63 -24.80
C LYS A 256 -4.53 -13.46 -23.48
N ILE A 257 -5.17 -12.82 -22.51
CA ILE A 257 -4.64 -12.63 -21.17
C ILE A 257 -5.33 -13.61 -20.25
N LYS A 258 -4.52 -14.46 -19.62
CA LYS A 258 -4.98 -15.38 -18.60
C LYS A 258 -4.83 -14.73 -17.23
N ASP A 259 -5.89 -14.76 -16.45
CA ASP A 259 -5.88 -14.26 -15.09
C ASP A 259 -4.86 -15.05 -14.23
N PRO A 260 -4.04 -14.38 -13.42
CA PRO A 260 -3.02 -15.05 -12.60
C PRO A 260 -3.61 -15.82 -11.41
N SER A 261 -4.81 -15.49 -10.95
CA SER A 261 -5.45 -16.02 -9.73
C SER A 261 -6.72 -16.83 -10.01
N PHE A 262 -7.40 -16.57 -11.14
CA PHE A 262 -8.70 -17.15 -11.47
C PHE A 262 -8.67 -17.90 -12.82
N PRO A 263 -9.57 -18.87 -13.05
CA PRO A 263 -9.69 -19.56 -14.33
C PRO A 263 -10.40 -18.69 -15.39
N ILE A 264 -9.93 -17.46 -15.58
CA ILE A 264 -10.49 -16.47 -16.51
C ILE A 264 -9.46 -16.23 -17.61
N THR A 265 -9.93 -16.10 -18.85
CA THR A 265 -9.10 -15.71 -19.99
C THR A 265 -9.89 -14.73 -20.83
N LEU A 266 -9.35 -13.54 -21.02
CA LEU A 266 -9.97 -12.46 -21.78
C LEU A 266 -9.15 -12.15 -23.01
N ASP A 267 -9.80 -11.68 -24.07
CA ASP A 267 -9.07 -11.03 -25.15
C ASP A 267 -8.50 -9.71 -24.63
N LYS A 268 -7.31 -9.33 -25.12
CA LYS A 268 -6.64 -8.09 -24.70
C LYS A 268 -7.54 -6.85 -24.72
N ASN A 269 -8.37 -6.75 -25.75
CA ASN A 269 -9.27 -5.60 -25.95
C ASN A 269 -10.39 -5.53 -24.89
N GLU A 270 -10.61 -6.60 -24.14
CA GLU A 270 -11.59 -6.68 -23.06
C GLU A 270 -10.97 -6.36 -21.69
N VAL A 271 -9.64 -6.44 -21.56
CA VAL A 271 -8.94 -6.07 -20.32
C VAL A 271 -8.86 -4.55 -20.20
N THR A 272 -9.59 -4.02 -19.24
CA THR A 272 -9.67 -2.58 -18.97
C THR A 272 -8.56 -2.08 -18.05
N ASP A 273 -8.24 -0.79 -18.19
CA ASP A 273 -7.33 -0.04 -17.34
C ASP A 273 -5.91 -0.63 -17.19
N HIS A 274 -5.37 -1.19 -18.28
CA HIS A 274 -4.01 -1.73 -18.33
C HIS A 274 -3.17 -1.11 -19.46
N PHE A 275 -3.71 -0.92 -20.65
CA PHE A 275 -2.94 -0.53 -21.83
C PHE A 275 -2.86 0.98 -22.00
N TYR A 276 -2.17 1.66 -21.09
CA TYR A 276 -1.87 3.09 -21.19
C TYR A 276 -0.49 3.42 -20.63
N ASP A 277 0.07 4.54 -21.09
CA ASP A 277 1.37 5.01 -20.62
C ASP A 277 1.24 5.69 -19.26
N SER A 278 1.84 5.10 -18.25
CA SER A 278 1.86 5.57 -16.85
C SER A 278 3.23 6.11 -16.43
N GLU A 279 4.06 6.50 -17.41
CA GLU A 279 5.34 7.18 -17.15
C GLU A 279 5.16 8.41 -16.27
N ILE A 280 5.99 8.50 -15.22
CA ILE A 280 5.94 9.60 -14.26
C ILE A 280 6.99 10.67 -14.58
N PRO A 281 6.75 11.95 -14.20
CA PRO A 281 7.76 12.99 -14.31
C PRO A 281 9.06 12.64 -13.58
N LYS A 282 10.20 13.01 -14.17
CA LYS A 282 11.53 12.77 -13.59
C LYS A 282 11.67 13.32 -12.17
N GLU A 283 11.12 14.51 -11.90
CA GLU A 283 11.16 15.13 -10.57
C GLU A 283 10.51 14.23 -9.50
N TRP A 284 9.39 13.59 -9.83
CA TRP A 284 8.70 12.68 -8.92
C TRP A 284 9.54 11.43 -8.66
N ALA A 285 10.12 10.86 -9.72
CA ALA A 285 11.00 9.70 -9.62
C ALA A 285 12.23 10.01 -8.74
N ASP A 286 12.87 11.16 -8.94
CA ASP A 286 14.04 11.60 -8.15
C ASP A 286 13.67 11.80 -6.67
N LYS A 287 12.52 12.40 -6.39
CA LYS A 287 12.01 12.57 -5.03
C LYS A 287 11.69 11.23 -4.35
N ALA A 288 10.99 10.33 -5.04
CA ALA A 288 10.67 9.00 -4.53
C ALA A 288 11.94 8.18 -4.29
N LYS A 289 12.89 8.20 -5.23
CA LYS A 289 14.21 7.58 -5.11
C LYS A 289 14.88 8.02 -3.82
N ARG A 290 15.04 9.34 -3.64
CA ARG A 290 15.67 9.89 -2.44
C ARG A 290 14.97 9.43 -1.16
N LEU A 291 13.64 9.55 -1.10
CA LEU A 291 12.88 9.12 0.09
C LEU A 291 12.98 7.61 0.38
N LYS A 292 13.27 6.77 -0.62
CA LYS A 292 13.47 5.32 -0.46
C LYS A 292 14.90 4.97 -0.05
N ILE A 293 15.92 5.45 -0.77
CA ILE A 293 17.32 5.01 -0.59
C ILE A 293 18.15 5.92 0.32
N ASP A 294 17.70 7.14 0.55
CA ASP A 294 18.43 8.18 1.28
C ASP A 294 17.47 8.97 2.18
N HIS A 295 16.73 8.27 3.04
CA HIS A 295 15.90 8.95 4.03
C HIS A 295 16.76 9.35 5.25
N GLY A 296 16.53 10.55 5.78
CA GLY A 296 17.30 11.09 6.92
C GLY A 296 17.25 10.19 8.16
N PHE A 297 16.07 9.67 8.50
CA PHE A 297 15.87 8.83 9.70
C PHE A 297 15.29 7.44 9.46
N MET A 298 14.70 7.15 8.30
CA MET A 298 14.18 5.80 7.97
C MET A 298 15.25 4.96 7.25
N GLY A 299 15.04 3.63 7.21
CA GLY A 299 15.94 2.69 6.53
C GLY A 299 15.97 2.84 5.00
N LYS A 300 16.70 1.98 4.30
CA LYS A 300 16.66 1.93 2.83
C LYS A 300 15.47 1.09 2.34
N MET A 301 14.96 1.44 1.16
CA MET A 301 13.95 0.69 0.41
C MET A 301 14.38 0.58 -1.04
N ASP A 302 13.87 -0.44 -1.73
CA ASP A 302 14.16 -0.66 -3.15
C ASP A 302 13.61 0.50 -4.00
N PHE A 303 14.42 0.97 -4.95
CA PHE A 303 14.03 1.89 -6.01
C PHE A 303 14.76 1.52 -7.33
N PRO A 304 14.04 1.24 -8.43
CA PRO A 304 12.59 0.99 -8.47
C PRO A 304 12.21 -0.21 -7.59
N ASP A 305 10.92 -0.44 -7.37
CA ASP A 305 10.47 -1.61 -6.61
C ASP A 305 10.85 -2.90 -7.34
N ARG A 306 11.47 -3.83 -6.61
CA ARG A 306 11.82 -5.16 -7.11
C ARG A 306 10.57 -6.00 -7.33
N VAL A 307 10.48 -6.66 -8.49
CA VAL A 307 9.30 -7.45 -8.89
C VAL A 307 9.35 -8.92 -8.45
N ASP A 308 10.52 -9.43 -8.09
CA ASP A 308 10.78 -10.81 -7.63
C ASP A 308 10.46 -11.01 -6.13
N ARG A 309 9.51 -10.24 -5.59
CA ARG A 309 9.08 -10.29 -4.19
C ARG A 309 7.61 -9.91 -4.06
N LEU A 310 7.07 -10.11 -2.86
CA LEU A 310 5.74 -9.62 -2.49
C LEU A 310 5.60 -8.10 -2.67
N CYS A 311 4.42 -7.69 -3.13
CA CYS A 311 4.01 -6.30 -3.15
C CYS A 311 3.90 -5.76 -1.72
N ARG A 312 4.30 -4.49 -1.56
CA ARG A 312 4.04 -3.73 -0.34
C ARG A 312 2.55 -3.39 -0.23
N THR A 313 2.13 -2.94 0.94
CA THR A 313 0.74 -2.49 1.15
C THR A 313 0.39 -1.37 0.16
N ILE A 314 -0.56 -1.62 -0.74
CA ILE A 314 -1.12 -0.58 -1.63
C ILE A 314 -1.95 0.37 -0.76
N MET A 315 -1.67 1.66 -0.87
CA MET A 315 -2.32 2.71 -0.09
C MET A 315 -3.45 3.37 -0.86
N ALA A 316 -4.45 3.89 -0.16
CA ALA A 316 -5.58 4.58 -0.79
C ALA A 316 -5.18 5.94 -1.38
N THR A 317 -4.17 6.60 -0.80
CA THR A 317 -3.61 7.83 -1.34
C THR A 317 -2.69 7.47 -2.50
N GLU A 318 -3.11 7.84 -3.70
CA GLU A 318 -2.26 7.76 -4.88
C GLU A 318 -1.13 8.78 -4.77
N SER A 319 0.10 8.29 -4.54
CA SER A 319 1.30 9.12 -4.54
C SER A 319 2.40 8.41 -5.30
N TYR A 320 3.09 9.15 -6.17
CA TYR A 320 4.22 8.66 -6.97
C TYR A 320 5.54 9.36 -6.62
N CYS A 321 5.52 10.22 -5.60
CA CYS A 321 6.66 11.01 -5.14
C CYS A 321 6.95 10.82 -3.64
N SER A 322 6.39 9.76 -3.04
CA SER A 322 6.55 9.39 -1.64
C SER A 322 7.48 8.18 -1.48
N ARG A 323 7.81 7.86 -0.23
CA ARG A 323 8.60 6.65 0.09
C ARG A 323 7.78 5.37 -0.16
N GLU A 324 6.49 5.46 0.08
CA GLU A 324 5.51 4.38 0.00
C GLU A 324 5.14 4.06 -1.46
N SER A 325 5.35 5.02 -2.37
CA SER A 325 5.11 4.88 -3.81
C SER A 325 5.69 3.58 -4.36
N ILE A 326 4.87 2.84 -5.10
CA ILE A 326 5.27 1.65 -5.86
C ILE A 326 5.60 2.14 -7.27
N LEU A 327 6.83 1.91 -7.72
CA LEU A 327 7.32 2.39 -9.02
C LEU A 327 8.11 1.30 -9.71
N PHE A 328 7.89 1.15 -11.02
CA PHE A 328 8.62 0.20 -11.86
C PHE A 328 9.52 0.95 -12.85
N GLN A 329 10.58 0.29 -13.29
CA GLN A 329 11.31 0.75 -14.46
C GLN A 329 10.39 0.61 -15.68
N LYS A 330 10.29 1.67 -16.49
CA LYS A 330 9.52 1.60 -17.72
C LYS A 330 10.23 0.66 -18.71
N GLU A 331 9.44 -0.16 -19.38
CA GLU A 331 9.92 -1.20 -20.28
C GLU A 331 10.76 -0.58 -21.40
N ASN A 332 11.96 -1.13 -21.63
CA ASN A 332 12.93 -0.64 -22.62
C ASN A 332 13.30 0.84 -22.47
N SER A 333 13.21 1.39 -21.25
CA SER A 333 13.53 2.79 -20.96
C SER A 333 14.34 2.95 -19.67
N THR A 334 14.99 4.10 -19.52
CA THR A 334 15.62 4.55 -18.27
C THR A 334 14.66 5.36 -17.38
N SER A 335 13.47 5.68 -17.90
CA SER A 335 12.39 6.33 -17.15
C SER A 335 11.65 5.35 -16.24
N TYR A 336 10.78 5.88 -15.39
CA TYR A 336 10.00 5.11 -14.42
C TYR A 336 8.51 5.29 -14.67
N ARG A 337 7.73 4.29 -14.30
CA ARG A 337 6.27 4.32 -14.40
C ARG A 337 5.60 3.95 -13.10
N ALA A 338 4.38 4.46 -12.93
CA ALA A 338 3.44 3.95 -11.95
C ALA A 338 2.92 2.56 -12.37
N PRO A 339 2.42 1.75 -11.43
CA PRO A 339 1.63 0.59 -11.79
C PRO A 339 0.31 1.05 -12.43
N THR A 340 -0.21 0.28 -13.39
CA THR A 340 -1.55 0.52 -13.94
C THR A 340 -2.62 0.16 -12.92
N ILE A 341 -3.83 0.68 -13.09
CA ILE A 341 -4.99 0.33 -12.26
C ILE A 341 -5.26 -1.18 -12.30
N ARG A 342 -5.15 -1.83 -13.47
CA ARG A 342 -5.28 -3.29 -13.57
C ARG A 342 -4.18 -4.05 -12.83
N GLU A 343 -2.92 -3.61 -12.91
CA GLU A 343 -1.82 -4.20 -12.13
C GLU A 343 -2.11 -4.08 -10.63
N LEU A 344 -2.51 -2.90 -10.15
CA LEU A 344 -2.90 -2.68 -8.74
C LEU A 344 -4.08 -3.56 -8.31
N ALA A 345 -5.10 -3.69 -9.16
CA ALA A 345 -6.27 -4.52 -8.89
C ALA A 345 -5.89 -6.00 -8.73
N CYS A 346 -5.10 -6.54 -9.65
CA CYS A 346 -4.63 -7.92 -9.57
C CYS A 346 -3.70 -8.14 -8.38
N LEU A 347 -2.88 -7.15 -8.01
CA LEU A 347 -2.06 -7.18 -6.80
C LEU A 347 -2.89 -7.17 -5.50
N MET A 348 -4.11 -6.63 -5.53
CA MET A 348 -5.11 -6.78 -4.46
C MET A 348 -5.93 -8.07 -4.55
N GLY A 349 -5.73 -8.86 -5.61
CA GLY A 349 -6.40 -10.14 -5.86
C GLY A 349 -7.72 -10.04 -6.60
N PHE A 350 -8.07 -8.88 -7.17
CA PHE A 350 -9.25 -8.79 -8.01
C PHE A 350 -9.04 -9.53 -9.34
N PRO A 351 -10.07 -10.20 -9.86
CA PRO A 351 -9.98 -10.82 -11.18
C PRO A 351 -9.84 -9.77 -12.29
N ILE A 352 -9.25 -10.16 -13.42
CA ILE A 352 -9.01 -9.29 -14.58
C ILE A 352 -10.31 -8.76 -15.20
N ASP A 353 -11.43 -9.42 -14.94
CA ASP A 353 -12.76 -9.03 -15.40
C ASP A 353 -13.46 -8.01 -14.46
N TYR A 354 -12.93 -7.77 -13.25
CA TYR A 354 -13.49 -6.81 -12.28
C TYR A 354 -13.31 -5.37 -12.76
N GLN A 355 -14.36 -4.55 -12.74
CA GLN A 355 -14.35 -3.20 -13.28
C GLN A 355 -14.31 -2.13 -12.19
N PHE A 356 -13.39 -1.17 -12.27
CA PHE A 356 -13.34 -0.03 -11.34
C PHE A 356 -13.94 1.20 -12.00
N ILE A 357 -15.06 1.68 -11.47
CA ILE A 357 -15.78 2.84 -12.01
C ILE A 357 -15.23 4.12 -11.41
N GLY A 358 -14.84 5.06 -12.26
CA GLY A 358 -14.29 6.35 -11.82
C GLY A 358 -13.92 7.23 -13.01
N THR A 359 -13.94 8.54 -12.79
CA THR A 359 -13.65 9.54 -13.84
C THR A 359 -12.15 9.71 -14.11
N ASN A 360 -11.29 9.27 -13.20
CA ASN A 360 -9.84 9.40 -13.30
C ASN A 360 -9.10 8.26 -12.57
N SER A 361 -7.79 8.16 -12.80
CA SER A 361 -6.93 7.13 -12.16
C SER A 361 -6.98 7.23 -10.64
N ASN A 362 -6.99 8.44 -10.08
CA ASN A 362 -6.97 8.66 -8.63
C ASN A 362 -8.16 8.02 -7.92
N SER A 363 -9.37 8.19 -8.46
CA SER A 363 -10.58 7.58 -7.90
C SER A 363 -10.49 6.06 -7.94
N LYS A 364 -10.03 5.48 -9.05
CA LYS A 364 -9.86 4.02 -9.20
C LYS A 364 -8.77 3.48 -8.27
N HIS A 365 -7.63 4.15 -8.16
CA HIS A 365 -6.54 3.81 -7.25
C HIS A 365 -7.01 3.81 -5.79
N LYS A 366 -7.75 4.85 -5.38
CA LYS A 366 -8.26 4.98 -4.02
C LYS A 366 -9.23 3.86 -3.66
N GLN A 367 -10.06 3.43 -4.61
CA GLN A 367 -10.93 2.25 -4.43
C GLN A 367 -10.13 0.99 -4.16
N ILE A 368 -9.11 0.72 -4.97
CA ILE A 368 -8.24 -0.46 -4.83
C ILE A 368 -7.45 -0.41 -3.51
N GLY A 369 -6.86 0.74 -3.17
CA GLY A 369 -6.04 0.88 -1.96
C GLY A 369 -6.83 0.78 -0.66
N ASN A 370 -8.13 1.12 -0.67
CA ASN A 370 -9.04 0.94 0.47
C ASN A 370 -9.60 -0.48 0.59
N ALA A 371 -9.56 -1.29 -0.47
CA ALA A 371 -10.18 -2.61 -0.46
C ALA A 371 -9.50 -3.60 0.50
N VAL A 372 -10.29 -4.60 0.91
CA VAL A 372 -9.81 -5.86 1.49
C VAL A 372 -9.21 -6.71 0.36
N CYS A 373 -8.12 -7.42 0.64
CA CYS A 373 -7.55 -8.35 -0.35
C CYS A 373 -8.52 -9.51 -0.61
N VAL A 374 -8.85 -9.75 -1.88
CA VAL A 374 -9.86 -10.75 -2.28
C VAL A 374 -9.48 -12.15 -1.80
N HIS A 375 -8.21 -12.54 -1.93
CA HIS A 375 -7.71 -13.84 -1.45
C HIS A 375 -7.89 -14.06 0.05
N LEU A 376 -7.72 -13.01 0.87
CA LEU A 376 -7.98 -13.09 2.32
C LEU A 376 -9.48 -13.27 2.60
N SER A 377 -10.32 -12.53 1.88
CA SER A 377 -11.78 -12.70 1.96
C SER A 377 -12.21 -14.12 1.52
N MET A 378 -11.66 -14.64 0.43
CA MET A 378 -11.91 -16.01 -0.05
C MET A 378 -11.53 -17.06 1.00
N ALA A 379 -10.40 -16.87 1.70
CA ALA A 379 -9.96 -17.79 2.74
C ALA A 379 -10.95 -17.82 3.91
N LEU A 380 -11.43 -16.66 4.37
CA LEU A 380 -12.47 -16.54 5.40
C LEU A 380 -13.78 -17.22 4.96
N ALA A 381 -14.23 -16.93 3.73
CA ALA A 381 -15.44 -17.52 3.17
C ALA A 381 -15.32 -19.05 3.02
N ASN A 382 -14.17 -19.55 2.58
CA ASN A 382 -13.90 -20.99 2.46
C ASN A 382 -13.86 -21.70 3.82
N ALA A 383 -13.34 -21.04 4.86
CA ALA A 383 -13.36 -21.58 6.23
C ALA A 383 -14.80 -21.76 6.73
N ILE A 384 -15.67 -20.77 6.51
CA ILE A 384 -17.11 -20.86 6.84
C ILE A 384 -17.79 -21.94 5.99
N LYS A 385 -17.49 -22.01 4.69
CA LYS A 385 -18.05 -23.02 3.79
C LYS A 385 -17.76 -24.45 4.27
N ARG A 386 -16.54 -24.70 4.74
CA ARG A 386 -16.11 -26.00 5.31
C ARG A 386 -16.82 -26.30 6.63
N ASP A 387 -16.87 -25.33 7.54
CA ASP A 387 -17.52 -25.47 8.84
C ASP A 387 -19.02 -25.79 8.70
N MET A 388 -19.68 -25.14 7.74
CA MET A 388 -21.08 -25.39 7.42
C MET A 388 -21.31 -26.63 6.53
N ASN A 389 -20.25 -27.35 6.12
CA ASN A 389 -20.30 -28.48 5.19
C ASN A 389 -21.08 -28.18 3.90
N LEU A 390 -20.81 -27.03 3.29
CA LEU A 390 -21.53 -26.53 2.11
C LEU A 390 -20.81 -26.79 0.80
N VAL A 391 -21.60 -27.14 -0.22
CA VAL A 391 -21.16 -27.13 -1.62
C VAL A 391 -21.89 -26.00 -2.34
N LEU A 392 -21.24 -24.84 -2.42
CA LEU A 392 -21.75 -23.66 -3.11
C LEU A 392 -21.16 -23.59 -4.52
N VAL A 393 -22.00 -23.21 -5.48
CA VAL A 393 -21.62 -23.00 -6.89
C VAL A 393 -21.45 -21.51 -7.13
N LYS A 394 -20.31 -21.12 -7.72
CA LYS A 394 -20.05 -19.74 -8.10
C LYS A 394 -21.00 -19.30 -9.23
N LYS A 395 -21.68 -18.17 -9.04
CA LYS A 395 -22.50 -17.53 -10.08
C LYS A 395 -21.59 -16.90 -11.14
N GLU A 396 -22.00 -16.88 -12.40
CA GLU A 396 -21.28 -16.15 -13.45
C GLU A 396 -21.43 -14.63 -13.24
N ARG A 397 -20.38 -13.87 -13.56
CA ARG A 397 -20.42 -12.40 -13.46
C ARG A 397 -21.05 -11.84 -14.72
N VAL A 398 -22.04 -10.96 -14.54
CA VAL A 398 -22.62 -10.17 -15.63
C VAL A 398 -21.95 -8.80 -15.65
N LEU A 399 -21.21 -8.50 -16.71
CA LEU A 399 -20.51 -7.21 -16.87
C LEU A 399 -21.33 -6.23 -17.73
N ILE A 400 -21.41 -4.97 -17.26
CA ILE A 400 -22.09 -3.89 -17.98
C ILE A 400 -21.04 -3.09 -18.76
N LYS A 401 -21.26 -2.86 -20.07
CA LYS A 401 -20.30 -2.12 -20.92
C LYS A 401 -20.50 -0.59 -20.84
N GLY A 402 -19.55 0.17 -21.39
CA GLY A 402 -19.68 1.63 -21.58
C GLY A 402 -19.05 2.51 -20.48
N GLN A 403 -18.09 1.96 -19.73
CA GLN A 403 -17.42 2.68 -18.64
C GLN A 403 -16.14 3.36 -19.12
N VAL A 404 -15.70 4.39 -18.40
CA VAL A 404 -14.42 5.07 -18.67
C VAL A 404 -13.29 4.05 -18.56
N ASN A 405 -12.57 3.83 -19.65
CA ASN A 405 -11.43 2.94 -19.73
C ASN A 405 -10.16 3.77 -19.92
N LEU A 406 -9.16 3.61 -19.04
CA LEU A 406 -7.90 4.33 -19.17
C LEU A 406 -7.07 3.86 -20.38
N ASN A 407 -7.40 2.73 -20.99
CA ASN A 407 -6.82 2.31 -22.27
C ASN A 407 -7.13 3.30 -23.41
N ASP A 408 -8.17 4.13 -23.27
CA ASP A 408 -8.58 5.10 -24.29
C ASP A 408 -7.71 6.37 -24.26
N LEU A 409 -6.73 6.47 -23.35
CA LEU A 409 -5.79 7.59 -23.26
C LEU A 409 -4.85 7.62 -24.48
N THR A 410 -4.78 8.78 -25.14
CA THR A 410 -3.92 9.00 -26.31
C THR A 410 -2.54 9.57 -25.96
N ALA A 411 -2.36 10.03 -24.73
CA ALA A 411 -1.12 10.58 -24.19
C ALA A 411 -0.80 9.93 -22.83
N PRO A 412 0.46 9.99 -22.36
CA PRO A 412 0.79 9.52 -21.03
C PRO A 412 -0.08 10.15 -19.95
N LEU A 413 -0.44 9.35 -18.94
CA LEU A 413 -1.36 9.71 -17.87
C LEU A 413 -0.96 11.02 -17.15
N PHE A 414 0.35 11.28 -17.05
CA PHE A 414 0.90 12.45 -16.37
C PHE A 414 1.52 13.48 -17.33
N ALA A 415 1.26 13.40 -18.63
CA ALA A 415 1.89 14.24 -19.65
C ALA A 415 1.71 15.75 -19.42
N ASN A 416 0.55 16.15 -18.88
CA ASN A 416 0.21 17.56 -18.64
C ASN A 416 0.45 18.00 -17.19
N TYR A 417 1.18 17.22 -16.39
CA TYR A 417 1.44 17.59 -15.01
C TYR A 417 2.39 18.79 -14.94
N VAL A 418 1.95 19.84 -14.24
CA VAL A 418 2.77 21.00 -13.88
C VAL A 418 2.78 21.09 -12.36
N SER A 419 3.97 21.15 -11.75
CA SER A 419 4.06 21.38 -10.30
C SER A 419 3.46 22.74 -9.96
N SER A 420 2.48 22.76 -9.07
CA SER A 420 1.98 24.01 -8.50
C SER A 420 3.00 24.59 -7.52
N PRO A 421 3.05 25.93 -7.37
CA PRO A 421 3.81 26.58 -6.31
C PRO A 421 3.31 26.10 -4.94
N LYS A 422 4.25 25.90 -4.00
CA LYS A 422 3.93 25.69 -2.59
C LYS A 422 3.60 27.03 -1.94
N LYS A 423 2.93 26.97 -0.79
CA LYS A 423 2.71 28.17 0.04
C LYS A 423 4.06 28.72 0.53
N ILE A 424 4.22 30.03 0.61
CA ILE A 424 5.46 30.67 1.09
C ILE A 424 5.88 30.21 2.49
N ASN A 425 4.93 29.74 3.32
CA ASN A 425 5.19 29.16 4.62
C ASN A 425 5.55 27.66 4.62
N SER A 426 5.91 27.11 3.47
CA SER A 426 6.30 25.70 3.37
C SER A 426 7.65 25.46 4.04
N LYS A 427 7.66 24.53 4.99
CA LYS A 427 8.88 24.13 5.69
C LYS A 427 9.81 23.33 4.78
N PHE A 428 11.10 23.50 5.00
CA PHE A 428 12.19 22.73 4.41
C PHE A 428 13.00 22.09 5.54
N HIS A 429 13.37 20.83 5.36
CA HIS A 429 14.10 20.03 6.35
C HIS A 429 14.66 18.79 5.63
N VAL A 430 15.89 18.91 5.14
CA VAL A 430 16.45 18.03 4.11
C VAL A 430 17.96 17.92 4.32
N HIS A 431 18.47 16.70 4.45
CA HIS A 431 19.90 16.48 4.58
C HIS A 431 20.60 16.44 3.23
N VAL A 432 21.91 16.72 3.25
CA VAL A 432 22.75 16.68 2.06
C VAL A 432 22.63 15.29 1.39
N PRO A 433 22.15 15.20 0.15
CA PRO A 433 21.82 13.94 -0.48
C PRO A 433 22.96 12.93 -0.45
N TYR A 434 22.64 11.70 -0.08
CA TYR A 434 23.52 10.54 -0.07
C TYR A 434 24.76 10.67 0.84
N LEU A 435 24.82 11.69 1.69
CA LEU A 435 25.88 11.91 2.68
C LEU A 435 25.39 11.58 4.08
N LYS A 436 25.18 10.28 4.31
CA LYS A 436 24.91 9.71 5.63
C LYS A 436 25.97 8.66 5.94
N VAL A 437 26.92 9.01 6.79
CA VAL A 437 28.11 8.19 7.13
C VAL A 437 28.15 8.01 8.64
N ASN A 438 28.37 6.79 9.14
CA ASN A 438 28.43 6.48 10.58
C ASN A 438 27.25 7.04 11.40
N GLN A 439 26.05 7.00 10.82
CA GLN A 439 24.81 7.56 11.38
C GLN A 439 24.82 9.09 11.56
N LEU A 440 25.81 9.78 11.01
CA LEU A 440 25.88 11.23 10.93
C LEU A 440 25.29 11.72 9.62
N ARG A 441 24.60 12.85 9.66
CA ARG A 441 24.14 13.58 8.47
C ARG A 441 24.07 15.07 8.78
N VAL A 442 24.32 15.90 7.79
CA VAL A 442 24.17 17.36 7.89
C VAL A 442 22.89 17.77 7.19
N GLU A 443 22.09 18.59 7.87
CA GLU A 443 20.77 18.99 7.45
C GLU A 443 20.62 20.49 7.29
N LEU A 444 19.92 20.90 6.24
CA LEU A 444 19.45 22.26 6.05
C LEU A 444 17.95 22.30 6.36
N ASP A 445 17.56 23.18 7.28
CA ASP A 445 16.17 23.38 7.65
C ASP A 445 15.79 24.86 7.78
N ASN A 446 14.49 25.15 7.76
CA ASN A 446 13.94 26.47 8.08
C ASN A 446 12.85 26.43 9.16
N ILE A 447 12.82 25.37 9.98
CA ILE A 447 11.63 25.02 10.77
C ILE A 447 11.34 26.00 11.92
N THR A 448 12.31 26.84 12.28
CA THR A 448 12.22 27.90 13.29
C THR A 448 11.95 29.29 12.70
N SER A 449 11.67 29.38 11.40
CA SER A 449 11.25 30.64 10.77
C SER A 449 9.97 31.17 11.39
N ASP A 450 9.84 32.49 11.46
CA ASP A 450 8.57 33.15 11.73
C ASP A 450 7.80 33.29 10.41
N PHE A 451 7.03 32.24 10.12
CA PHE A 451 6.23 32.16 8.92
C PHE A 451 5.03 33.11 8.90
N GLU A 452 4.61 33.63 10.06
CA GLU A 452 3.49 34.58 10.15
C GLU A 452 3.94 35.97 9.66
N HIS A 453 5.16 36.35 10.02
CA HIS A 453 5.77 37.63 9.62
C HIS A 453 6.70 37.51 8.40
N SER A 454 6.73 36.35 7.74
CA SER A 454 7.60 36.07 6.57
C SER A 454 9.10 36.31 6.84
N VAL A 455 9.55 36.03 8.07
CA VAL A 455 10.96 36.06 8.44
C VAL A 455 11.50 34.63 8.38
N PHE A 456 12.35 34.36 7.39
CA PHE A 456 12.87 33.02 7.14
C PHE A 456 14.25 32.86 7.75
N HIS A 457 14.36 31.91 8.68
CA HIS A 457 15.61 31.56 9.36
C HIS A 457 16.04 30.19 8.92
N TRP A 458 17.16 30.13 8.20
CA TRP A 458 17.79 28.89 7.77
C TRP A 458 18.79 28.41 8.81
N ARG A 459 18.93 27.08 8.93
CA ARG A 459 19.80 26.46 9.92
C ARG A 459 20.53 25.27 9.32
N CYS A 460 21.80 25.15 9.69
CA CYS A 460 22.58 23.94 9.48
C CYS A 460 22.58 23.11 10.77
N VAL A 461 22.19 21.85 10.68
CA VAL A 461 22.05 20.96 11.85
C VAL A 461 22.76 19.65 11.58
N LEU A 462 23.71 19.30 12.45
CA LEU A 462 24.35 17.99 12.44
C LEU A 462 23.52 17.02 13.27
N HIS A 463 23.11 15.91 12.68
CA HIS A 463 22.40 14.84 13.38
C HIS A 463 23.28 13.62 13.59
N LYS A 464 23.10 12.95 14.73
CA LYS A 464 23.68 11.62 15.02
C LYS A 464 22.58 10.64 15.44
N GLY A 465 22.53 9.51 14.74
CA GLY A 465 21.56 8.45 14.96
C GLY A 465 20.33 8.52 14.05
N SER A 466 19.44 7.55 14.22
CA SER A 466 18.20 7.40 13.45
C SER A 466 16.95 7.58 14.33
N GLY A 467 15.82 7.88 13.68
CA GLY A 467 14.52 8.04 14.34
C GLY A 467 14.34 9.36 15.13
N LYS A 468 13.23 9.44 15.88
CA LYS A 468 12.82 10.64 16.64
C LYS A 468 13.74 11.01 17.82
N LYS A 469 14.59 10.08 18.25
CA LYS A 469 15.55 10.26 19.35
C LYS A 469 16.97 10.59 18.84
N ALA A 470 17.13 10.84 17.54
CA ALA A 470 18.42 11.25 17.00
C ALA A 470 18.89 12.55 17.68
N MET A 471 20.14 12.54 18.16
CA MET A 471 20.77 13.73 18.70
C MET A 471 20.99 14.74 17.57
N HIS A 472 20.90 16.03 17.89
CA HIS A 472 21.19 17.10 16.95
C HIS A 472 22.05 18.17 17.63
N TYR A 473 22.96 18.77 16.85
CA TYR A 473 23.88 19.79 17.33
C TYR A 473 24.09 20.85 16.25
N GLN A 474 24.23 22.11 16.67
CA GLN A 474 24.60 23.22 15.81
C GLN A 474 25.98 23.71 16.23
N MET A 475 26.93 23.69 15.30
CA MET A 475 28.33 24.04 15.55
C MET A 475 28.70 25.26 14.72
N LYS A 476 29.48 26.19 15.27
CA LYS A 476 29.94 27.38 14.53
C LYS A 476 31.22 27.09 13.74
N ASN A 477 31.39 27.74 12.59
CA ASN A 477 32.58 27.57 11.74
C ASN A 477 33.89 28.01 12.42
N SER A 478 33.84 28.94 13.39
CA SER A 478 35.01 29.33 14.19
C SER A 478 35.66 28.17 14.95
N LYS A 479 34.93 27.08 15.17
CA LYS A 479 35.40 25.86 15.82
C LYS A 479 35.92 24.82 14.84
N LEU A 480 35.38 24.80 13.62
CA LEU A 480 35.78 23.86 12.57
C LEU A 480 37.00 24.34 11.79
N TYR A 481 37.06 25.63 11.49
CA TYR A 481 38.08 26.22 10.62
C TYR A 481 39.53 25.84 10.99
N PRO A 482 39.98 25.96 12.27
CA PRO A 482 41.36 25.63 12.63
C PRO A 482 41.72 24.15 12.40
N ILE A 483 40.71 23.28 12.39
CA ILE A 483 40.86 21.83 12.25
C ILE A 483 40.92 21.45 10.77
N ILE A 484 40.01 22.00 9.95
CA ILE A 484 39.91 21.62 8.54
C ILE A 484 40.84 22.43 7.63
N SER A 485 41.28 23.63 8.03
CA SER A 485 42.07 24.52 7.17
C SER A 485 43.45 23.95 6.80
N ILE A 486 43.96 23.02 7.60
CA ILE A 486 45.23 22.34 7.37
C ILE A 486 45.09 21.13 6.43
N HIS A 487 43.86 20.73 6.08
CA HIS A 487 43.62 19.59 5.22
C HIS A 487 43.94 19.90 3.77
N ARG A 488 44.55 18.94 3.05
CA ARG A 488 45.07 19.15 1.69
C ARG A 488 44.01 19.60 0.66
N THR A 489 42.76 19.19 0.85
CA THR A 489 41.64 19.54 -0.06
C THR A 489 40.89 20.80 0.36
N PHE A 490 41.25 21.44 1.48
CA PHE A 490 40.50 22.57 2.02
C PHE A 490 40.55 23.79 1.09
N SER A 491 41.71 24.13 0.53
CA SER A 491 41.85 25.30 -0.35
C SER A 491 40.95 25.18 -1.58
N GLU A 492 40.89 24.00 -2.19
CA GLU A 492 40.04 23.74 -3.35
C GLU A 492 38.55 23.81 -2.98
N MET A 493 38.17 23.19 -1.87
CA MET A 493 36.80 23.24 -1.35
C MET A 493 36.36 24.66 -1.04
N ASN A 494 37.22 25.44 -0.38
CA ASN A 494 36.90 26.81 0.05
C ASN A 494 36.83 27.77 -1.13
N GLN A 495 37.66 27.62 -2.16
CA GLN A 495 37.53 28.39 -3.39
C GLN A 495 36.18 28.15 -4.06
N TRP A 496 35.77 26.88 -4.18
CA TRP A 496 34.46 26.52 -4.72
C TRP A 496 33.30 27.05 -3.87
N LEU A 497 33.44 27.06 -2.54
CA LEU A 497 32.44 27.61 -1.61
C LEU A 497 32.19 29.11 -1.87
N GLU A 498 33.25 29.88 -2.07
CA GLU A 498 33.13 31.32 -2.38
C GLU A 498 32.39 31.55 -3.71
N GLU A 499 32.60 30.71 -4.72
CA GLU A 499 31.83 30.75 -5.97
C GLU A 499 30.36 30.37 -5.74
N LEU A 500 30.10 29.33 -4.96
CA LEU A 500 28.75 28.85 -4.64
C LEU A 500 27.91 29.93 -3.92
N LYS A 501 28.53 30.69 -3.01
CA LYS A 501 27.87 31.75 -2.21
C LYS A 501 27.30 32.88 -3.06
N LEU A 502 27.86 33.13 -4.24
CA LEU A 502 27.32 34.12 -5.18
C LEU A 502 25.91 33.78 -5.67
N HIS A 503 25.48 32.53 -5.50
CA HIS A 503 24.18 32.02 -5.93
C HIS A 503 23.17 31.86 -4.79
N VAL A 504 23.55 32.15 -3.54
CA VAL A 504 22.70 31.95 -2.34
C VAL A 504 22.97 33.07 -1.32
N TYR A 505 22.33 34.23 -1.45
CA TYR A 505 22.62 35.40 -0.59
C TYR A 505 21.39 36.13 -0.04
N ASP A 506 20.17 35.69 -0.38
CA ASP A 506 18.94 36.31 0.13
C ASP A 506 17.98 35.23 0.65
N SER A 507 17.69 35.27 1.95
CA SER A 507 16.85 34.27 2.63
C SER A 507 15.41 34.23 2.10
N TYR A 508 14.86 35.37 1.69
CA TYR A 508 13.49 35.46 1.17
C TYR A 508 13.39 34.82 -0.21
N LEU A 509 14.31 35.16 -1.12
CA LEU A 509 14.42 34.59 -2.45
C LEU A 509 14.73 33.09 -2.39
N PHE A 510 15.58 32.66 -1.46
CA PHE A 510 15.86 31.24 -1.21
C PHE A 510 14.60 30.48 -0.77
N GLN A 511 13.75 31.10 0.06
CA GLN A 511 12.45 30.55 0.43
C GLN A 511 11.42 30.60 -0.71
N GLN A 512 11.42 31.62 -1.58
CA GLN A 512 10.57 31.64 -2.77
C GLN A 512 10.93 30.51 -3.73
N LYS A 513 12.23 30.27 -3.95
CA LYS A 513 12.75 29.14 -4.72
C LYS A 513 12.36 27.79 -4.12
N ASN A 514 12.43 27.61 -2.80
CA ASN A 514 11.90 26.42 -2.12
C ASN A 514 10.41 26.16 -2.44
N CYS A 515 9.65 27.25 -2.54
CA CYS A 515 8.22 27.21 -2.78
C CYS A 515 7.83 27.19 -4.27
N ASN A 516 8.79 27.20 -5.20
CA ASN A 516 8.52 27.31 -6.64
C ASN A 516 7.59 28.50 -6.97
N ILE A 517 7.71 29.61 -6.25
CA ILE A 517 6.93 30.84 -6.50
C ILE A 517 7.60 31.61 -7.64
N GLU A 518 6.82 32.26 -8.51
CA GLU A 518 7.37 33.08 -9.59
C GLU A 518 8.26 34.21 -9.05
N ILE A 519 9.41 34.37 -9.71
CA ILE A 519 10.45 35.35 -9.41
C ILE A 519 10.73 36.11 -10.70
N GLU A 520 11.12 37.39 -10.61
CA GLU A 520 11.56 38.20 -11.75
C GLU A 520 12.67 37.49 -12.57
N GLU A 521 12.64 37.62 -13.90
CA GLU A 521 13.52 36.86 -14.81
C GLU A 521 15.02 37.04 -14.53
N ASN A 522 15.43 38.25 -14.12
CA ASN A 522 16.83 38.54 -13.76
C ASN A 522 17.33 37.73 -12.55
N ASN A 523 16.44 37.35 -11.64
CA ASN A 523 16.75 36.60 -10.42
C ASN A 523 16.55 35.07 -10.60
N LYS A 524 15.86 34.62 -11.66
CA LYS A 524 15.57 33.20 -11.91
C LYS A 524 16.82 32.37 -12.20
N ASN A 525 17.75 32.86 -13.01
CA ASN A 525 18.88 32.05 -13.48
C ASN A 525 20.11 32.08 -12.57
N ASN A 526 20.21 33.05 -11.64
CA ASN A 526 21.40 33.23 -10.81
C ASN A 526 21.30 32.65 -9.40
N HIS A 527 20.11 32.22 -8.94
CA HIS A 527 19.92 31.68 -7.59
C HIS A 527 19.54 30.21 -7.55
N TYR A 528 20.23 29.48 -6.68
CA TYR A 528 19.89 28.09 -6.38
C TYR A 528 18.73 27.98 -5.41
N SER A 529 17.85 27.01 -5.64
CA SER A 529 16.92 26.52 -4.63
C SER A 529 17.66 25.74 -3.53
N PRO A 530 17.06 25.56 -2.34
CA PRO A 530 17.68 24.74 -1.30
C PRO A 530 17.96 23.29 -1.72
N THR A 531 17.17 22.74 -2.64
CA THR A 531 17.39 21.38 -3.14
C THR A 531 18.59 21.31 -4.10
N GLU A 532 18.72 22.30 -5.00
CA GLU A 532 19.86 22.41 -5.90
C GLU A 532 21.16 22.65 -5.11
N LEU A 533 21.13 23.55 -4.13
CA LEU A 533 22.27 23.82 -3.24
C LEU A 533 22.81 22.52 -2.63
N LEU A 534 21.94 21.72 -2.02
CA LEU A 534 22.37 20.48 -1.39
C LEU A 534 22.89 19.44 -2.39
N GLN A 535 22.38 19.43 -3.62
CA GLN A 535 22.91 18.58 -4.69
C GLN A 535 24.32 19.02 -5.13
N HIS A 536 24.56 20.33 -5.25
CA HIS A 536 25.89 20.89 -5.52
C HIS A 536 26.88 20.49 -4.43
N ILE A 537 26.50 20.63 -3.15
CA ILE A 537 27.34 20.20 -2.00
C ILE A 537 27.65 18.70 -2.08
N SER A 538 26.63 17.84 -2.25
CA SER A 538 26.84 16.39 -2.38
C SER A 538 27.79 16.03 -3.53
N SER A 539 27.66 16.72 -4.66
CA SER A 539 28.49 16.47 -5.84
C SER A 539 29.93 16.90 -5.61
N LYS A 540 30.16 18.08 -5.01
CA LYS A 540 31.52 18.56 -4.72
C LYS A 540 32.22 17.67 -3.69
N ILE A 541 31.52 17.25 -2.62
CA ILE A 541 32.11 16.34 -1.63
C ILE A 541 32.58 15.03 -2.26
N LYS A 542 31.82 14.49 -3.22
CA LYS A 542 32.22 13.28 -3.97
C LYS A 542 33.42 13.53 -4.88
N GLU A 543 33.48 14.69 -5.53
CA GLU A 543 34.59 15.10 -6.40
C GLU A 543 35.92 15.20 -5.63
N LEU A 544 35.88 15.69 -4.38
CA LEU A 544 37.07 15.80 -3.52
C LEU A 544 37.67 14.43 -3.12
N ASN A 545 36.93 13.33 -3.31
CA ASN A 545 37.38 11.96 -3.07
C ASN A 545 37.90 11.69 -1.63
N ILE A 546 37.18 12.19 -0.62
CA ILE A 546 37.55 12.16 0.82
C ILE A 546 36.76 11.14 1.67
N LYS A 547 36.16 10.12 1.04
CA LYS A 547 35.15 9.23 1.65
C LYS A 547 35.63 8.44 2.87
N ASP A 548 36.89 8.05 2.88
CA ASP A 548 37.49 7.22 3.93
C ASP A 548 38.44 8.04 4.83
N GLU A 549 38.33 9.37 4.79
CA GLU A 549 39.12 10.28 5.60
C GLU A 549 38.35 10.72 6.83
N PHE A 550 39.05 10.82 7.95
CA PHE A 550 38.45 11.18 9.22
C PHE A 550 39.28 12.25 9.94
N ILE A 551 38.63 12.99 10.82
CA ILE A 551 39.26 14.09 11.55
C ILE A 551 38.74 14.16 12.99
N GLU A 552 39.63 14.43 13.94
CA GLU A 552 39.26 14.59 15.35
C GLU A 552 38.60 15.97 15.56
N VAL A 553 37.43 15.98 16.22
CA VAL A 553 36.70 17.20 16.56
C VAL A 553 36.17 17.09 17.99
N ASP A 554 36.99 17.52 18.96
CA ASP A 554 36.71 17.38 20.40
C ASP A 554 35.33 17.92 20.82
N GLU A 555 34.89 19.02 20.21
CA GLU A 555 33.59 19.63 20.53
C GLU A 555 32.41 18.72 20.16
N LEU A 556 32.53 17.96 19.06
CA LEU A 556 31.51 17.00 18.65
C LEU A 556 31.47 15.77 19.57
N ASP A 557 32.60 15.38 20.15
CA ASP A 557 32.64 14.32 21.16
C ASP A 557 31.88 14.70 22.43
N VAL A 558 32.03 15.95 22.88
CA VAL A 558 31.25 16.50 23.99
C VAL A 558 29.77 16.56 23.62
N ALA A 559 29.43 17.11 22.45
CA ALA A 559 28.06 17.28 22.00
C ALA A 559 27.29 15.96 21.88
N PHE A 560 27.95 14.90 21.40
CA PHE A 560 27.34 13.59 21.20
C PHE A 560 27.66 12.57 22.30
N GLN A 561 28.29 12.99 23.40
CA GLN A 561 28.63 12.15 24.54
C GLN A 561 29.36 10.86 24.14
N CYS A 562 30.34 11.00 23.25
CA CYS A 562 31.10 9.87 22.70
C CYS A 562 32.56 9.89 23.16
N LYS A 563 33.18 8.70 23.26
CA LYS A 563 34.62 8.59 23.54
C LYS A 563 35.38 8.60 22.21
N LYS A 564 36.18 9.65 21.98
CA LYS A 564 37.14 9.84 20.87
C LYS A 564 36.71 9.17 19.57
N ASN A 565 35.86 9.86 18.82
CA ASN A 565 35.60 9.48 17.44
C ASN A 565 36.34 10.41 16.50
N GLU A 566 37.05 9.82 15.54
CA GLU A 566 37.33 10.50 14.29
C GLU A 566 36.00 10.64 13.52
N TYR A 567 35.71 11.83 13.02
CA TYR A 567 34.49 12.14 12.28
C TYR A 567 34.76 12.07 10.77
N PRO A 568 33.86 11.50 9.95
CA PRO A 568 34.06 11.43 8.51
C PRO A 568 34.22 12.84 7.92
N LEU A 569 35.30 13.07 7.17
CA LEU A 569 35.62 14.39 6.64
C LEU A 569 34.52 14.91 5.70
N GLU A 570 33.84 14.01 4.97
CA GLU A 570 32.65 14.34 4.16
C GLU A 570 31.55 15.05 4.97
N ILE A 571 31.32 14.61 6.21
CA ILE A 571 30.31 15.18 7.11
C ILE A 571 30.79 16.53 7.64
N VAL A 572 32.06 16.62 8.03
CA VAL A 572 32.65 17.84 8.58
C VAL A 572 32.71 18.95 7.53
N TYR A 573 33.11 18.63 6.29
CA TYR A 573 33.08 19.58 5.18
C TYR A 573 31.66 20.01 4.83
N SER A 574 30.71 19.07 4.78
CA SER A 574 29.29 19.41 4.55
C SER A 574 28.74 20.36 5.61
N LEU A 575 29.11 20.15 6.88
CA LEU A 575 28.73 21.00 8.01
C LEU A 575 29.33 22.40 7.86
N TYR A 576 30.63 22.48 7.56
CA TYR A 576 31.32 23.75 7.37
C TYR A 576 30.72 24.57 6.22
N ILE A 577 30.51 23.93 5.07
CA ILE A 577 29.92 24.56 3.88
C ILE A 577 28.52 25.10 4.19
N LEU A 578 27.64 24.28 4.77
CA LEU A 578 26.27 24.70 5.05
C LEU A 578 26.19 25.77 6.13
N ASN A 579 27.05 25.71 7.15
CA ASN A 579 27.16 26.76 8.14
C ASN A 579 27.53 28.11 7.50
N ASP A 580 28.52 28.11 6.61
CA ASP A 580 29.00 29.35 5.98
C ASP A 580 27.92 30.02 5.12
N ILE A 581 27.14 29.19 4.41
CA ILE A 581 26.01 29.65 3.61
C ILE A 581 24.86 30.15 4.49
N VAL A 582 24.57 29.44 5.59
CA VAL A 582 23.54 29.86 6.54
C VAL A 582 23.91 31.16 7.24
N ASP A 583 25.18 31.38 7.60
CA ASP A 583 25.63 32.63 8.20
C ASP A 583 25.52 33.83 7.22
N GLN A 584 25.46 33.57 5.91
CA GLN A 584 25.23 34.58 4.87
C GLN A 584 23.74 34.91 4.63
N LEU A 585 22.84 33.96 4.89
CA LEU A 585 21.38 34.09 4.69
C LEU A 585 20.68 34.76 5.87
#